data_AF-A0A956JSN6-F1
#
_entry.id   AF-A0A956JSN6-F1
#
_cell.length_a   1.000
_cell.length_b   1.000
_cell.length_c   1.000
_cell.angle_alpha   90.00
_cell.angle_beta   90.00
_cell.angle_gamma   90.00
#
_symmetry.space_group_name_H-M   'P 1'
#
loop_
_entity.id
_entity.type
_entity.pdbx_description
1 polymer ?
#
loop_
_entity_poly.entity_id
_entity_poly.type
_entity_poly.pdbx_seq_one_letter_code
_entity_poly.pdbx_strand_id
1 'polypeptide(L)'
;MVQRLAAIGALDLAAPTEFTAPENEWDDDDDDDTILSATTGHEWDDDEGEHDQQLRDAGRRRFDARMADFGMRDDAFREVPEPPHTEMVRAEQRSVESAWRAESRRMFNAALVMYKQGLVIEAIRYLKALIELDPENVEARSMLEIINGEMRRRGATSLEAMQSELMREIGAHEQDDDEDDEEDDEEEEDDEDDAVPPAGSHLPKPSIGRRLLKWGIRLGVVGVLALIASLIPVQLSAKHDCTLRPARRRAVRPTIDGLIGEVLKGEGERVKKGELVVKLDKTDLERQLQSGVAEIAAVDAEIKRLKRGATKEERVSAWREVRSKLLAVRIKRGQCRRLRRLVRQGVVARDKLRTCTDDLRQRQAAAAEQRARLSVLTKKPSPEELAQLAAKRDALVAKRRLVEDQLKGTMVYSPIEGTIVTRKLKERLGSRVQKGETLFEVADSSTMDVEVKVAEEDLDIIKVGQPVELKVTSMPERSFTGKVVAIAAKVEVDSTTKKRYLVVRSRVSNPKRLLRPDMTGVARIDGGKTTLLYQILRRVIRTIRLNCVL
;
A
#
# COMPACT_ATOMS: atom_id res chain seq x y z
N MET A 1 6.44 -16.30 -5.14
CA MET A 1 6.12 -17.73 -4.96
C MET A 1 5.66 -18.08 -3.55
N VAL A 2 6.44 -17.76 -2.50
CA VAL A 2 6.15 -18.05 -1.06
C VAL A 2 4.69 -17.82 -0.64
N GLN A 3 4.06 -16.70 -1.01
CA GLN A 3 2.66 -16.40 -0.69
C GLN A 3 1.61 -17.38 -1.27
N ARG A 4 1.94 -18.19 -2.29
CA ARG A 4 1.09 -19.28 -2.78
C ARG A 4 1.30 -20.58 -1.97
N LEU A 5 2.53 -20.88 -1.53
CA LEU A 5 2.82 -22.06 -0.71
C LEU A 5 2.13 -21.96 0.66
N ALA A 6 2.14 -20.78 1.27
CA ALA A 6 1.41 -20.49 2.50
C ALA A 6 -0.11 -20.69 2.39
N ALA A 7 -0.68 -20.66 1.17
CA ALA A 7 -2.11 -20.85 0.94
C ALA A 7 -2.55 -22.33 0.84
N ILE A 8 -1.60 -23.27 0.81
CA ILE A 8 -1.85 -24.73 0.75
C ILE A 8 -1.61 -25.39 2.14
N GLY A 9 -1.23 -24.62 3.15
CA GLY A 9 -1.11 -25.09 4.54
C GLY A 9 0.16 -25.90 4.84
N ALA A 10 1.19 -25.78 3.99
CA ALA A 10 2.40 -26.60 4.07
C ALA A 10 3.70 -25.77 4.29
N LEU A 11 3.71 -24.90 5.30
CA LEU A 11 4.92 -24.58 6.06
C LEU A 11 4.56 -23.85 7.38
N ASP A 12 5.06 -24.38 8.50
CA ASP A 12 5.14 -23.67 9.78
C ASP A 12 6.63 -23.56 10.13
N LEU A 13 7.15 -22.33 10.20
CA LEU A 13 8.56 -22.04 10.45
C LEU A 13 8.72 -20.56 10.88
N ALA A 14 9.52 -20.34 11.93
CA ALA A 14 9.62 -19.06 12.61
C ALA A 14 10.32 -17.97 11.77
N ALA A 15 9.94 -16.72 12.00
CA ALA A 15 10.53 -15.57 11.32
C ALA A 15 11.90 -15.18 11.92
N PRO A 16 12.91 -14.86 11.10
CA PRO A 16 14.06 -14.09 11.54
C PRO A 16 13.68 -12.60 11.67
N THR A 17 14.37 -11.95 12.61
CA THR A 17 14.21 -10.58 13.10
C THR A 17 14.45 -9.47 12.07
N GLU A 18 14.06 -8.26 12.46
CA GLU A 18 14.37 -6.98 11.79
C GLU A 18 15.87 -6.84 11.45
N PHE A 19 16.16 -6.14 10.34
CA PHE A 19 17.49 -5.60 10.08
C PHE A 19 17.39 -4.13 9.65
N THR A 20 17.98 -3.24 10.43
CA THR A 20 18.08 -1.81 10.16
C THR A 20 19.29 -1.49 9.29
N ALA A 21 19.12 -0.64 8.28
CA ALA A 21 20.24 -0.13 7.50
C ALA A 21 21.07 0.90 8.31
N PRO A 22 22.40 0.92 8.16
CA PRO A 22 23.23 2.09 8.43
C PRO A 22 23.41 2.96 7.18
N GLU A 23 23.70 4.24 7.39
CA GLU A 23 24.12 5.20 6.35
C GLU A 23 25.65 5.17 6.15
N ASN A 24 26.10 5.63 4.97
CA ASN A 24 27.27 6.50 4.69
C ASN A 24 27.62 6.37 3.18
N GLU A 25 28.16 7.32 2.41
CA GLU A 25 28.60 8.75 2.47
C GLU A 25 29.96 8.82 1.69
N TRP A 26 30.37 10.01 1.22
CA TRP A 26 31.60 10.34 0.44
C TRP A 26 31.51 9.92 -1.05
N ASP A 27 31.51 10.82 -2.05
CA ASP A 27 32.46 11.89 -2.50
C ASP A 27 33.46 11.32 -3.56
N ASP A 28 34.00 12.05 -4.56
CA ASP A 28 34.09 13.51 -4.82
C ASP A 28 34.34 13.83 -6.34
N ASP A 29 34.45 15.13 -6.70
CA ASP A 29 35.06 15.77 -7.91
C ASP A 29 34.49 15.49 -9.34
N ASP A 30 34.07 16.48 -10.16
CA ASP A 30 34.77 17.60 -10.89
C ASP A 30 35.60 17.09 -12.12
N ASP A 31 35.74 17.75 -13.29
CA ASP A 31 35.26 19.05 -13.84
C ASP A 31 35.40 19.05 -15.41
N ASP A 32 34.70 19.96 -16.11
CA ASP A 32 35.05 20.65 -17.40
C ASP A 32 35.42 19.85 -18.71
N ASP A 33 35.35 20.38 -19.96
CA ASP A 33 34.83 21.65 -20.48
C ASP A 33 34.25 21.56 -21.94
N THR A 34 33.39 22.53 -22.23
CA THR A 34 32.91 23.15 -23.48
C THR A 34 34.00 23.35 -24.58
N ILE A 35 33.76 23.53 -25.91
CA ILE A 35 33.25 24.77 -26.58
C ILE A 35 33.24 24.63 -28.15
N LEU A 36 32.20 25.18 -28.84
CA LEU A 36 32.12 25.65 -30.27
C LEU A 36 32.54 24.73 -31.47
N SER A 37 32.20 24.96 -32.76
CA SER A 37 31.08 25.63 -33.47
C SER A 37 31.15 25.40 -35.01
N ALA A 38 30.17 25.94 -35.76
CA ALA A 38 30.22 26.30 -37.20
C ALA A 38 30.03 25.21 -38.29
N THR A 39 28.81 25.18 -38.84
CA THR A 39 28.46 25.19 -40.28
C THR A 39 29.47 24.69 -41.34
N THR A 40 29.15 23.56 -41.97
CA THR A 40 28.99 23.44 -43.44
C THR A 40 28.07 22.25 -43.73
N GLY A 41 27.35 22.26 -44.85
CA GLY A 41 26.52 21.14 -45.28
C GLY A 41 27.04 20.51 -46.56
N HIS A 42 27.12 19.17 -46.58
CA HIS A 42 27.11 18.34 -47.78
C HIS A 42 26.16 17.17 -47.54
N GLU A 43 25.23 17.01 -48.47
CA GLU A 43 25.07 15.82 -49.32
C GLU A 43 25.47 14.45 -48.71
N TRP A 44 24.56 13.49 -48.78
CA TRP A 44 24.83 12.08 -48.48
C TRP A 44 25.14 11.33 -49.79
N ASP A 45 26.27 10.62 -49.82
CA ASP A 45 26.52 9.50 -50.73
C ASP A 45 27.11 8.34 -49.90
N ASP A 46 26.67 7.11 -50.18
CA ASP A 46 27.06 5.90 -49.44
C ASP A 46 28.33 5.25 -50.02
N ASP A 47 29.43 5.14 -49.26
CA ASP A 47 30.49 4.10 -49.46
C ASP A 47 31.61 4.14 -48.37
N GLU A 48 31.39 3.57 -47.17
CA GLU A 48 32.48 3.26 -46.21
C GLU A 48 32.32 1.87 -45.54
N GLY A 49 32.59 0.80 -46.29
CA GLY A 49 32.60 -0.57 -45.77
C GLY A 49 33.97 -1.08 -45.26
N GLU A 50 35.08 -0.64 -45.84
CA GLU A 50 36.40 -1.29 -45.66
C GLU A 50 37.42 -0.47 -44.86
N HIS A 51 37.22 0.85 -44.72
CA HIS A 51 38.26 1.74 -44.18
C HIS A 51 38.39 1.68 -42.65
N ASP A 52 37.28 1.45 -41.93
CA ASP A 52 37.22 1.37 -40.46
C ASP A 52 37.97 0.15 -39.89
N GLN A 53 38.11 -0.93 -40.67
CA GLN A 53 38.82 -2.14 -40.22
C GLN A 53 40.34 -1.92 -40.13
N GLN A 54 40.93 -1.16 -41.06
CA GLN A 54 42.36 -0.83 -41.02
C GLN A 54 42.70 0.14 -39.87
N LEU A 55 41.79 1.07 -39.54
CA LEU A 55 41.97 1.99 -38.42
C LEU A 55 41.95 1.28 -37.06
N ARG A 56 41.05 0.30 -36.88
CA ARG A 56 41.00 -0.56 -35.69
C ARG A 56 42.30 -1.35 -35.51
N ASP A 57 42.82 -1.91 -36.60
CA ASP A 57 44.07 -2.68 -36.61
C ASP A 57 45.32 -1.81 -36.32
N ALA A 58 45.35 -0.58 -36.85
CA ALA A 58 46.40 0.39 -36.56
C ALA A 58 46.35 0.89 -35.11
N GLY A 59 45.14 1.05 -34.55
CA GLY A 59 44.93 1.37 -33.14
C GLY A 59 45.45 0.26 -32.22
N ARG A 60 45.10 -1.00 -32.51
CA ARG A 60 45.51 -2.18 -31.72
C ARG A 60 47.04 -2.29 -31.65
N ARG A 61 47.72 -2.26 -32.80
CA ARG A 61 49.20 -2.34 -32.86
C ARG A 61 49.91 -1.20 -32.11
N ARG A 62 49.31 0.00 -32.04
CA ARG A 62 49.82 1.13 -31.24
C ARG A 62 49.55 0.98 -29.73
N PHE A 63 48.51 0.25 -29.34
CA PHE A 63 48.22 -0.09 -27.96
C PHE A 63 49.19 -1.20 -27.47
N ASP A 64 49.29 -2.28 -28.23
CA ASP A 64 50.14 -3.45 -27.91
C ASP A 64 51.62 -3.05 -27.80
N ALA A 65 52.13 -2.23 -28.73
CA ALA A 65 53.49 -1.69 -28.68
C ALA A 65 53.77 -0.77 -27.47
N ARG A 66 52.72 -0.21 -26.85
CA ARG A 66 52.83 0.66 -25.66
C ARG A 66 52.73 -0.12 -24.35
N MET A 67 52.11 -1.31 -24.37
CA MET A 67 52.09 -2.25 -23.24
C MET A 67 53.43 -2.97 -23.08
N ALA A 68 54.11 -3.29 -24.19
CA ALA A 68 55.43 -3.92 -24.18
C ALA A 68 56.50 -3.11 -23.42
N ASP A 69 56.43 -1.77 -23.50
CA ASP A 69 57.36 -0.83 -22.86
C ASP A 69 57.23 -0.81 -21.32
N PHE A 70 56.15 -1.39 -20.77
CA PHE A 70 55.86 -1.46 -19.33
C PHE A 70 56.26 -2.79 -18.65
N GLY A 71 56.82 -3.75 -19.39
CA GLY A 71 57.54 -4.89 -18.81
C GLY A 71 56.72 -5.90 -17.99
N MET A 72 55.39 -5.97 -18.18
CA MET A 72 54.55 -7.01 -17.57
C MET A 72 54.49 -8.27 -18.43
N ARG A 73 54.34 -9.44 -17.80
CA ARG A 73 54.21 -10.74 -18.47
C ARG A 73 52.74 -11.07 -18.75
N ASP A 74 52.48 -11.86 -19.78
CA ASP A 74 51.13 -12.20 -20.31
C ASP A 74 50.23 -13.05 -19.38
N ASP A 75 50.67 -13.35 -18.16
CA ASP A 75 50.07 -14.36 -17.28
C ASP A 75 48.76 -13.92 -16.58
N ALA A 76 48.25 -12.71 -16.85
CA ALA A 76 47.23 -12.02 -16.04
C ALA A 76 45.94 -11.59 -16.78
N PHE A 77 45.67 -12.11 -17.99
CA PHE A 77 44.42 -11.83 -18.74
C PHE A 77 43.55 -13.07 -19.01
N ARG A 78 43.31 -13.85 -17.95
CA ARG A 78 42.08 -14.63 -17.77
C ARG A 78 41.48 -14.28 -16.41
N GLU A 79 40.16 -14.42 -16.30
CA GLU A 79 39.37 -14.09 -15.10
C GLU A 79 39.48 -12.61 -14.68
N VAL A 80 38.76 -11.75 -15.41
CA VAL A 80 38.17 -10.56 -14.78
C VAL A 80 37.07 -11.08 -13.84
N PRO A 81 37.18 -10.95 -12.51
CA PRO A 81 36.11 -11.38 -11.62
C PRO A 81 34.90 -10.46 -11.82
N GLU A 82 33.73 -11.05 -12.08
CA GLU A 82 32.48 -10.29 -11.99
C GLU A 82 32.29 -9.74 -10.56
N PRO A 83 31.64 -8.58 -10.37
CA PRO A 83 31.45 -8.02 -9.04
C PRO A 83 30.66 -9.01 -8.16
N PRO A 84 31.04 -9.20 -6.88
CA PRO A 84 30.65 -10.37 -6.06
C PRO A 84 29.14 -10.53 -5.83
N HIS A 85 28.35 -9.48 -6.10
CA HIS A 85 26.89 -9.54 -6.08
C HIS A 85 26.28 -10.40 -7.21
N THR A 86 26.90 -10.52 -8.40
CA THR A 86 26.32 -11.35 -9.47
C THR A 86 26.48 -12.83 -9.18
N GLU A 87 27.62 -13.27 -8.65
CA GLU A 87 27.83 -14.67 -8.28
C GLU A 87 26.94 -15.10 -7.09
N MET A 88 26.83 -14.27 -6.05
CA MET A 88 25.93 -14.56 -4.93
C MET A 88 24.46 -14.63 -5.37
N VAL A 89 23.98 -13.69 -6.19
CA VAL A 89 22.61 -13.73 -6.73
C VAL A 89 22.39 -14.95 -7.64
N ARG A 90 23.37 -15.34 -8.47
CA ARG A 90 23.28 -16.57 -9.29
C ARG A 90 23.31 -17.84 -8.44
N ALA A 91 24.08 -17.88 -7.35
CA ALA A 91 24.13 -19.01 -6.42
C ALA A 91 22.80 -19.15 -5.64
N GLU A 92 22.24 -18.03 -5.18
CA GLU A 92 20.94 -17.99 -4.51
C GLU A 92 19.80 -18.38 -5.47
N GLN A 93 19.83 -17.90 -6.72
CA GLN A 93 18.90 -18.34 -7.78
C GLN A 93 18.99 -19.84 -8.03
N ARG A 94 20.20 -20.41 -8.21
CA ARG A 94 20.41 -21.86 -8.37
C ARG A 94 19.90 -22.65 -7.15
N SER A 95 20.09 -22.12 -5.94
CA SER A 95 19.57 -22.73 -4.70
C SER A 95 18.04 -22.79 -4.71
N VAL A 96 17.37 -21.66 -4.97
CA VAL A 96 15.89 -21.58 -5.06
C VAL A 96 15.35 -22.48 -6.18
N GLU A 97 16.00 -22.50 -7.33
CA GLU A 97 15.60 -23.32 -8.48
C GLU A 97 15.75 -24.83 -8.18
N SER A 98 16.81 -25.23 -7.48
CA SER A 98 17.00 -26.63 -7.04
C SER A 98 15.98 -27.08 -5.99
N ALA A 99 15.66 -26.21 -5.02
CA ALA A 99 14.65 -26.46 -4.00
C ALA A 99 13.24 -26.57 -4.61
N TRP A 100 12.92 -25.71 -5.59
CA TRP A 100 11.67 -25.78 -6.33
C TRP A 100 11.55 -27.06 -7.17
N ARG A 101 12.60 -27.45 -7.90
CA ARG A 101 12.61 -28.75 -8.63
C ARG A 101 12.41 -29.96 -7.70
N ALA A 102 12.93 -29.91 -6.48
CA ALA A 102 12.69 -30.96 -5.48
C ALA A 102 11.23 -31.01 -5.02
N GLU A 103 10.56 -29.86 -4.86
CA GLU A 103 9.16 -29.79 -4.44
C GLU A 103 8.18 -30.14 -5.57
N SER A 104 8.44 -29.71 -6.82
CA SER A 104 7.66 -30.19 -7.99
C SER A 104 7.67 -31.72 -8.09
N ARG A 105 8.83 -32.36 -7.83
CA ARG A 105 8.94 -33.83 -7.81
C ARG A 105 8.19 -34.47 -6.64
N ARG A 106 8.12 -33.85 -5.46
CA ARG A 106 7.27 -34.31 -4.35
C ARG A 106 5.80 -34.27 -4.72
N MET A 107 5.33 -33.16 -5.31
CA MET A 107 3.94 -33.02 -5.77
C MET A 107 3.58 -34.03 -6.87
N PHE A 108 4.48 -34.29 -7.82
CA PHE A 108 4.29 -35.32 -8.85
C PHE A 108 4.20 -36.73 -8.24
N ASN A 109 5.10 -37.06 -7.30
CA ASN A 109 5.08 -38.34 -6.59
C ASN A 109 3.80 -38.52 -5.74
N ALA A 110 3.26 -37.45 -5.14
CA ALA A 110 1.99 -37.51 -4.43
C ALA A 110 0.82 -37.83 -5.37
N ALA A 111 0.78 -37.20 -6.56
CA ALA A 111 -0.23 -37.52 -7.58
C ALA A 111 -0.10 -38.96 -8.11
N LEU A 112 1.12 -39.49 -8.24
CA LEU A 112 1.38 -40.90 -8.57
C LEU A 112 0.84 -41.87 -7.51
N VAL A 113 0.94 -41.53 -6.21
CA VAL A 113 0.37 -42.32 -5.12
C VAL A 113 -1.16 -42.29 -5.17
N MET A 114 -1.77 -41.10 -5.30
CA MET A 114 -3.23 -40.95 -5.44
C MET A 114 -3.78 -41.75 -6.63
N TYR A 115 -3.11 -41.69 -7.78
CA TYR A 115 -3.51 -42.45 -8.97
C TYR A 115 -3.42 -43.97 -8.75
N LYS A 116 -2.34 -44.47 -8.11
CA LYS A 116 -2.21 -45.89 -7.74
C LYS A 116 -3.22 -46.34 -6.67
N GLN A 117 -3.77 -45.42 -5.89
CA GLN A 117 -4.85 -45.66 -4.92
C GLN A 117 -6.25 -45.58 -5.53
N GLY A 118 -6.37 -45.38 -6.85
CA GLY A 118 -7.66 -45.27 -7.55
C GLY A 118 -8.33 -43.88 -7.48
N LEU A 119 -7.71 -42.90 -6.81
CA LEU A 119 -8.21 -41.53 -6.67
C LEU A 119 -7.92 -40.70 -7.93
N VAL A 120 -8.33 -41.20 -9.10
CA VAL A 120 -7.96 -40.68 -10.43
C VAL A 120 -8.39 -39.21 -10.62
N ILE A 121 -9.59 -38.84 -10.17
CA ILE A 121 -10.10 -37.45 -10.26
C ILE A 121 -9.21 -36.49 -9.43
N GLU A 122 -8.71 -36.94 -8.29
CA GLU A 122 -7.89 -36.12 -7.40
C GLU A 122 -6.46 -36.01 -7.93
N ALA A 123 -5.90 -37.11 -8.45
CA ALA A 123 -4.62 -37.11 -9.17
C ALA A 123 -4.66 -36.17 -10.39
N ILE A 124 -5.74 -36.17 -11.19
CA ILE A 124 -5.94 -35.22 -12.30
C ILE A 124 -5.98 -33.76 -11.80
N ARG A 125 -6.68 -33.50 -10.69
CA ARG A 125 -6.75 -32.17 -10.07
C ARG A 125 -5.36 -31.70 -9.61
N TYR A 126 -4.58 -32.59 -9.00
CA TYR A 126 -3.23 -32.31 -8.51
C TYR A 126 -2.23 -32.10 -9.66
N LEU A 127 -2.27 -32.92 -10.71
CA LEU A 127 -1.43 -32.77 -11.91
C LEU A 127 -1.73 -31.45 -12.64
N LYS A 128 -3.01 -31.05 -12.77
CA LYS A 128 -3.37 -29.74 -13.35
C LYS A 128 -2.83 -28.58 -12.51
N ALA A 129 -3.00 -28.63 -11.19
CA ALA A 129 -2.45 -27.62 -10.28
C ALA A 129 -0.90 -27.54 -10.34
N LEU A 130 -0.22 -28.68 -10.49
CA LEU A 130 1.23 -28.73 -10.70
C LEU A 130 1.63 -28.07 -12.02
N ILE A 131 0.91 -28.30 -13.13
CA ILE A 131 1.20 -27.68 -14.44
C ILE A 131 0.89 -26.17 -14.44
N GLU A 132 -0.04 -25.69 -13.60
CA GLU A 132 -0.28 -24.25 -13.37
C GLU A 132 0.81 -23.57 -12.50
N LEU A 133 1.58 -24.35 -11.74
CA LEU A 133 2.71 -23.89 -10.93
C LEU A 133 4.06 -24.05 -11.64
N ASP A 134 4.17 -25.05 -12.51
CA ASP A 134 5.36 -25.47 -13.25
C ASP A 134 4.97 -25.80 -14.71
N PRO A 135 4.89 -24.79 -15.59
CA PRO A 135 4.49 -24.99 -16.99
C PRO A 135 5.51 -25.76 -17.84
N GLU A 136 6.73 -25.99 -17.35
CA GLU A 136 7.77 -26.74 -18.06
C GLU A 136 7.82 -28.22 -17.63
N ASN A 137 6.95 -28.64 -16.70
CA ASN A 137 6.93 -30.00 -16.18
C ASN A 137 6.41 -31.05 -17.19
N VAL A 138 7.33 -31.61 -17.97
CA VAL A 138 7.03 -32.65 -18.97
C VAL A 138 6.50 -33.94 -18.32
N GLU A 139 6.97 -34.29 -17.13
CA GLU A 139 6.52 -35.48 -16.37
C GLU A 139 5.03 -35.36 -15.99
N ALA A 140 4.62 -34.22 -15.41
CA ALA A 140 3.22 -33.97 -15.07
C ALA A 140 2.30 -33.90 -16.30
N ARG A 141 2.75 -33.28 -17.39
CA ARG A 141 1.99 -33.19 -18.65
C ARG A 141 1.77 -34.54 -19.30
N SER A 142 2.84 -35.32 -19.49
CA SER A 142 2.77 -36.64 -20.12
C SER A 142 1.93 -37.62 -19.30
N MET A 143 2.02 -37.59 -17.95
CA MET A 143 1.14 -38.40 -17.09
C MET A 143 -0.33 -37.98 -17.21
N LEU A 144 -0.63 -36.69 -17.23
CA LEU A 144 -2.01 -36.20 -17.43
C LEU A 144 -2.57 -36.61 -18.81
N GLU A 145 -1.74 -36.60 -19.84
CA GLU A 145 -2.11 -37.04 -21.20
C GLU A 145 -2.36 -38.56 -21.26
N ILE A 146 -1.51 -39.38 -20.62
CA ILE A 146 -1.71 -40.83 -20.48
C ILE A 146 -3.05 -41.13 -19.79
N ILE A 147 -3.34 -40.46 -18.67
CA ILE A 147 -4.59 -40.66 -17.91
C ILE A 147 -5.81 -40.26 -18.75
N ASN A 148 -5.77 -39.13 -19.46
CA ASN A 148 -6.84 -38.74 -20.38
C ASN A 148 -7.01 -39.75 -21.53
N GLY A 149 -5.92 -40.33 -22.02
CA GLY A 149 -5.92 -41.40 -23.03
C GLY A 149 -6.45 -42.74 -22.51
N GLU A 150 -6.38 -43.02 -21.21
CA GLU A 150 -7.03 -44.17 -20.58
C GLU A 150 -8.52 -43.94 -20.31
N MET A 151 -8.91 -42.77 -19.80
CA MET A 151 -10.33 -42.45 -19.62
C MET A 151 -11.10 -42.50 -20.95
N ARG A 152 -10.53 -41.95 -22.03
CA ARG A 152 -11.08 -42.08 -23.40
C ARG A 152 -11.22 -43.53 -23.85
N ARG A 153 -10.24 -44.41 -23.54
CA ARG A 153 -10.29 -45.85 -23.87
C ARG A 153 -11.30 -46.63 -23.02
N ARG A 154 -11.72 -46.10 -21.86
CA ARG A 154 -12.82 -46.64 -21.03
C ARG A 154 -14.18 -46.01 -21.35
N GLY A 155 -14.31 -45.24 -22.43
CA GLY A 155 -15.57 -44.61 -22.84
C GLY A 155 -15.96 -43.33 -22.09
N ALA A 156 -15.26 -42.98 -21.01
CA ALA A 156 -15.54 -41.79 -20.22
C ALA A 156 -15.05 -40.52 -20.94
N THR A 157 -15.98 -39.78 -21.55
CA THR A 157 -15.69 -38.56 -22.33
C THR A 157 -15.84 -37.24 -21.57
N SER A 158 -16.48 -37.23 -20.38
CA SER A 158 -16.55 -36.06 -19.49
C SER A 158 -16.45 -36.43 -18.01
N LEU A 159 -16.15 -35.44 -17.17
CA LEU A 159 -16.11 -35.57 -15.71
C LEU A 159 -17.51 -35.85 -15.10
N GLU A 160 -18.56 -35.43 -15.80
CA GLU A 160 -19.94 -35.47 -15.34
C GLU A 160 -20.56 -36.86 -15.55
N ALA A 161 -20.15 -37.59 -16.60
CA ALA A 161 -20.62 -38.95 -16.87
C ALA A 161 -20.32 -39.93 -15.71
N MET A 162 -19.14 -39.83 -15.09
CA MET A 162 -18.79 -40.62 -13.90
C MET A 162 -19.66 -40.29 -12.68
N GLN A 163 -20.20 -39.06 -12.57
CA GLN A 163 -21.09 -38.71 -11.45
C GLN A 163 -22.47 -39.38 -11.60
N SER A 164 -23.00 -39.48 -12.82
CA SER A 164 -24.24 -40.23 -13.07
C SER A 164 -24.07 -41.74 -12.87
N GLU A 165 -22.90 -42.30 -13.20
CA GLU A 165 -22.65 -43.74 -13.10
C GLU A 165 -22.45 -44.19 -11.64
N LEU A 166 -21.66 -43.44 -10.85
CA LEU A 166 -21.47 -43.70 -9.42
C LEU A 166 -22.78 -43.54 -8.61
N MET A 167 -23.65 -42.61 -8.99
CA MET A 167 -24.98 -42.45 -8.37
C MET A 167 -25.96 -43.57 -8.74
N ARG A 168 -25.73 -44.28 -9.85
CA ARG A 168 -26.52 -45.43 -10.29
C ARG A 168 -26.08 -46.74 -9.63
N GLU A 169 -24.84 -46.82 -9.15
CA GLU A 169 -24.27 -47.99 -8.45
C GLU A 169 -24.66 -48.06 -6.95
N ILE A 170 -25.26 -46.99 -6.41
CA ILE A 170 -25.68 -46.86 -4.99
C ILE A 170 -27.19 -47.09 -4.79
N GLY A 171 -27.98 -47.21 -5.87
CA GLY A 171 -29.45 -47.33 -5.81
C GLY A 171 -29.99 -48.71 -6.19
N ALA A 172 -30.02 -49.65 -5.25
CA ALA A 172 -30.72 -50.94 -5.36
C ALA A 172 -31.08 -51.49 -3.96
N HIS A 173 -32.25 -52.15 -3.84
CA HIS A 173 -32.95 -52.51 -2.57
C HIS A 173 -33.42 -51.30 -1.74
N GLU A 174 -34.61 -51.23 -1.15
CA GLU A 174 -35.81 -52.11 -1.06
C GLU A 174 -37.05 -51.18 -0.84
N GLN A 175 -38.30 -51.40 -1.28
CA GLN A 175 -39.11 -52.57 -1.73
C GLN A 175 -39.71 -53.42 -0.59
N ASP A 176 -41.03 -53.74 -0.53
CA ASP A 176 -42.23 -53.33 -1.31
C ASP A 176 -43.44 -53.14 -0.33
N ASP A 177 -44.67 -53.56 -0.70
CA ASP A 177 -45.96 -53.60 0.04
C ASP A 177 -46.71 -52.22 0.12
N ASP A 178 -47.71 -51.87 -0.72
CA ASP A 178 -49.05 -52.46 -1.04
C ASP A 178 -50.15 -52.01 -0.04
N GLU A 179 -51.43 -51.71 -0.35
CA GLU A 179 -52.27 -51.75 -1.58
C GLU A 179 -53.43 -50.72 -1.44
N ASP A 180 -53.93 -50.15 -2.55
CA ASP A 180 -55.32 -49.95 -3.08
C ASP A 180 -56.56 -50.14 -2.12
N ASP A 181 -57.79 -49.58 -2.30
CA ASP A 181 -58.42 -48.77 -3.39
C ASP A 181 -59.73 -48.03 -2.96
N GLU A 182 -60.19 -47.09 -3.82
CA GLU A 182 -61.56 -46.66 -4.25
C GLU A 182 -62.78 -46.20 -3.33
N GLU A 183 -63.52 -45.20 -3.91
CA GLU A 183 -64.97 -44.85 -3.96
C GLU A 183 -65.91 -44.55 -2.73
N ASP A 184 -66.29 -43.26 -2.61
CA ASP A 184 -67.61 -42.58 -2.82
C ASP A 184 -68.96 -42.91 -2.09
N ASP A 185 -69.63 -41.80 -1.69
CA ASP A 185 -71.07 -41.40 -1.77
C ASP A 185 -72.25 -41.93 -0.88
N GLU A 186 -73.37 -41.17 -0.97
CA GLU A 186 -74.75 -41.25 -0.38
C GLU A 186 -74.90 -40.88 1.14
N GLU A 187 -75.68 -39.87 1.60
CA GLU A 187 -77.12 -39.45 1.44
C GLU A 187 -78.11 -40.28 2.34
N GLU A 188 -79.27 -39.83 2.85
CA GLU A 188 -80.00 -38.53 2.88
C GLU A 188 -79.63 -37.71 4.18
N GLU A 189 -80.44 -37.06 5.05
CA GLU A 189 -81.89 -36.83 5.29
C GLU A 189 -82.11 -35.43 5.97
N ASP A 190 -83.19 -34.72 5.61
CA ASP A 190 -83.61 -33.34 5.96
C ASP A 190 -84.61 -33.26 7.19
N ASP A 191 -85.36 -32.20 7.59
CA ASP A 191 -85.58 -30.81 7.10
C ASP A 191 -86.20 -29.80 8.15
N GLU A 192 -86.24 -28.51 7.77
CA GLU A 192 -87.13 -27.33 8.09
C GLU A 192 -87.76 -26.95 9.48
N ASP A 193 -87.71 -25.62 9.77
CA ASP A 193 -88.64 -24.66 10.46
C ASP A 193 -89.26 -24.94 11.88
N ASP A 194 -89.55 -23.96 12.77
CA ASP A 194 -90.11 -22.59 12.59
C ASP A 194 -89.97 -21.70 13.88
N ALA A 195 -90.38 -20.42 13.77
CA ALA A 195 -91.00 -19.54 14.78
C ALA A 195 -90.19 -18.77 15.87
N VAL A 196 -90.62 -17.50 16.06
CA VAL A 196 -90.22 -16.46 17.05
C VAL A 196 -91.43 -15.51 17.21
N PRO A 197 -91.74 -14.81 18.34
CA PRO A 197 -91.31 -14.83 19.77
C PRO A 197 -92.56 -15.21 20.66
N PRO A 198 -92.92 -14.67 21.87
CA PRO A 198 -92.24 -13.77 22.82
C PRO A 198 -92.39 -14.05 24.35
N ALA A 199 -91.66 -13.23 25.14
CA ALA A 199 -92.02 -12.69 26.45
C ALA A 199 -92.41 -13.61 27.65
N GLY A 200 -91.43 -13.82 28.54
CA GLY A 200 -91.58 -13.45 29.96
C GLY A 200 -92.16 -14.46 30.96
N SER A 201 -91.28 -15.02 31.81
CA SER A 201 -91.61 -15.42 33.19
C SER A 201 -90.33 -15.56 34.04
N HIS A 202 -90.47 -15.79 35.36
CA HIS A 202 -89.40 -15.56 36.35
C HIS A 202 -88.70 -16.83 36.87
N LEU A 203 -87.36 -16.76 36.94
CA LEU A 203 -86.48 -17.50 37.89
C LEU A 203 -86.38 -19.03 37.70
N PRO A 204 -85.40 -19.73 38.33
CA PRO A 204 -84.32 -19.25 39.21
C PRO A 204 -82.91 -19.31 38.60
N LYS A 205 -81.93 -18.73 39.31
CA LYS A 205 -80.52 -18.71 38.92
C LYS A 205 -79.90 -20.12 38.96
N PRO A 206 -79.19 -20.60 37.93
CA PRO A 206 -78.45 -21.86 38.02
C PRO A 206 -77.33 -21.75 39.05
N SER A 207 -77.19 -22.79 39.89
CA SER A 207 -76.32 -22.76 41.07
C SER A 207 -74.82 -22.64 40.74
N ILE A 208 -74.10 -21.92 41.59
CA ILE A 208 -72.70 -21.50 41.38
C ILE A 208 -71.76 -22.70 41.18
N GLY A 209 -72.07 -23.86 41.77
CA GLY A 209 -71.26 -25.08 41.68
C GLY A 209 -71.00 -25.58 40.25
N ARG A 210 -71.98 -25.54 39.34
CA ARG A 210 -71.76 -25.97 37.93
C ARG A 210 -70.91 -24.97 37.13
N ARG A 211 -70.84 -23.70 37.54
CA ARG A 211 -69.87 -22.74 36.98
C ARG A 211 -68.47 -23.01 37.53
N LEU A 212 -68.33 -23.20 38.85
CA LEU A 212 -67.05 -23.54 39.48
C LEU A 212 -66.42 -24.81 38.88
N LEU A 213 -67.19 -25.88 38.64
CA LEU A 213 -66.66 -27.10 38.04
C LEU A 213 -66.14 -26.89 36.60
N LYS A 214 -66.87 -26.15 35.75
CA LYS A 214 -66.39 -25.80 34.40
C LYS A 214 -65.17 -24.88 34.42
N TRP A 215 -65.02 -24.03 35.45
CA TRP A 215 -63.80 -23.24 35.67
C TRP A 215 -62.63 -24.09 36.17
N GLY A 216 -62.86 -25.03 37.08
CA GLY A 216 -61.85 -25.96 37.60
C GLY A 216 -61.25 -26.85 36.51
N ILE A 217 -62.08 -27.42 35.62
CA ILE A 217 -61.61 -28.20 34.47
C ILE A 217 -60.79 -27.33 33.51
N ARG A 218 -61.23 -26.08 33.24
CA ARG A 218 -60.48 -25.14 32.39
C ARG A 218 -59.14 -24.74 33.02
N LEU A 219 -59.10 -24.51 34.33
CA LEU A 219 -57.85 -24.26 35.07
C LEU A 219 -56.92 -25.48 35.04
N GLY A 220 -57.46 -26.70 35.15
CA GLY A 220 -56.70 -27.94 35.00
C GLY A 220 -56.07 -28.09 33.61
N VAL A 221 -56.86 -27.91 32.54
CA VAL A 221 -56.37 -27.97 31.15
C VAL A 221 -55.34 -26.87 30.87
N VAL A 222 -55.57 -25.64 31.33
CA VAL A 222 -54.58 -24.54 31.23
C VAL A 222 -53.31 -24.85 32.04
N GLY A 223 -53.44 -25.47 33.21
CA GLY A 223 -52.29 -25.92 34.01
C GLY A 223 -51.47 -27.01 33.33
N VAL A 224 -52.12 -28.00 32.69
CA VAL A 224 -51.45 -29.05 31.92
C VAL A 224 -50.80 -28.49 30.66
N LEU A 225 -51.47 -27.60 29.92
CA LEU A 225 -50.87 -26.90 28.77
C LEU A 225 -49.70 -26.02 29.19
N ALA A 226 -49.79 -25.33 30.34
CA ALA A 226 -48.69 -24.56 30.90
C ALA A 226 -47.52 -25.46 31.33
N LEU A 227 -47.78 -26.66 31.85
CA LEU A 227 -46.76 -27.66 32.20
C LEU A 227 -46.07 -28.20 30.94
N ILE A 228 -46.82 -28.54 29.88
CA ILE A 228 -46.26 -28.99 28.59
C ILE A 228 -45.42 -27.88 27.96
N ALA A 229 -45.94 -26.64 27.92
CA ALA A 229 -45.17 -25.47 27.53
C ALA A 229 -43.99 -25.17 28.48
N SER A 230 -43.99 -25.71 29.70
CA SER A 230 -42.88 -25.61 30.65
C SER A 230 -41.74 -26.59 30.35
N LEU A 231 -42.04 -27.72 29.68
CA LEU A 231 -41.04 -28.73 29.31
C LEU A 231 -40.44 -28.53 27.92
N ILE A 232 -41.12 -27.85 26.99
CA ILE A 232 -40.62 -27.61 25.62
C ILE A 232 -39.50 -26.54 25.63
N PRO A 233 -38.26 -26.89 25.24
CA PRO A 233 -37.17 -25.92 25.15
C PRO A 233 -37.17 -25.24 23.78
N VAL A 234 -37.32 -23.91 23.77
CA VAL A 234 -37.31 -23.09 22.55
C VAL A 234 -36.03 -22.26 22.50
N GLN A 235 -35.44 -22.15 21.30
CA GLN A 235 -34.39 -21.18 21.04
C GLN A 235 -35.04 -19.79 20.96
N LEU A 236 -34.76 -18.93 21.94
CA LEU A 236 -35.17 -17.54 21.87
C LEU A 236 -34.26 -16.83 20.87
N SER A 237 -34.83 -16.14 19.88
CA SER A 237 -34.04 -15.42 18.88
C SER A 237 -34.72 -14.12 18.47
N ALA A 238 -34.00 -13.01 18.55
CA ALA A 238 -34.51 -11.69 18.19
C ALA A 238 -34.13 -11.37 16.73
N LYS A 239 -35.11 -10.91 15.93
CA LYS A 239 -34.91 -10.49 14.53
C LYS A 239 -34.95 -8.96 14.47
N HIS A 240 -33.88 -8.34 13.97
CA HIS A 240 -33.76 -6.88 13.89
C HIS A 240 -33.08 -6.45 12.59
N ASP A 241 -33.42 -5.24 12.14
CA ASP A 241 -32.75 -4.61 11.00
C ASP A 241 -31.29 -4.28 11.35
N CYS A 242 -30.42 -4.35 10.35
CA CYS A 242 -29.00 -4.08 10.53
C CYS A 242 -28.36 -3.39 9.31
N THR A 243 -27.26 -2.67 9.57
CA THR A 243 -26.42 -2.04 8.54
C THR A 243 -24.99 -2.56 8.65
N LEU A 244 -24.40 -2.94 7.52
CA LEU A 244 -23.04 -3.47 7.45
C LEU A 244 -22.01 -2.34 7.37
N ARG A 245 -21.07 -2.28 8.31
CA ARG A 245 -19.91 -1.39 8.25
C ARG A 245 -18.62 -2.18 7.98
N PRO A 246 -17.64 -1.60 7.26
CA PRO A 246 -16.31 -2.18 7.19
C PRO A 246 -15.62 -2.08 8.56
N ALA A 247 -14.97 -3.14 9.03
CA ALA A 247 -14.31 -3.15 10.35
C ALA A 247 -13.13 -2.16 10.45
N ARG A 248 -12.59 -1.70 9.30
CA ARG A 248 -11.61 -0.60 9.23
C ARG A 248 -11.96 0.34 8.08
N ARG A 249 -12.18 1.61 8.38
CA ARG A 249 -12.36 2.73 7.43
C ARG A 249 -11.32 3.80 7.74
N ARG A 250 -10.63 4.35 6.74
CA ARG A 250 -9.70 5.47 6.90
C ARG A 250 -9.96 6.53 5.82
N ALA A 251 -10.22 7.75 6.27
CA ALA A 251 -10.17 8.93 5.42
C ALA A 251 -8.70 9.28 5.11
N VAL A 252 -8.42 9.51 3.83
CA VAL A 252 -7.14 10.00 3.32
C VAL A 252 -7.30 11.49 3.02
N ARG A 253 -6.32 12.27 3.44
CA ARG A 253 -6.32 13.74 3.42
C ARG A 253 -5.02 14.22 2.79
N PRO A 254 -5.01 15.29 1.99
CA PRO A 254 -3.79 15.77 1.36
C PRO A 254 -2.95 16.55 2.39
N THR A 255 -1.62 16.47 2.25
CA THR A 255 -0.65 17.14 3.13
C THR A 255 -0.36 18.59 2.71
N ILE A 256 -0.77 18.93 1.49
CA ILE A 256 -0.66 20.24 0.83
C ILE A 256 -2.01 20.65 0.25
N ASP A 257 -2.16 21.94 -0.07
CA ASP A 257 -3.25 22.44 -0.91
C ASP A 257 -2.88 22.23 -2.39
N GLY A 258 -3.87 22.00 -3.27
CA GLY A 258 -3.58 21.80 -4.69
C GLY A 258 -4.81 21.57 -5.57
N LEU A 259 -4.61 21.45 -6.87
CA LEU A 259 -5.61 20.96 -7.83
C LEU A 259 -5.46 19.45 -8.00
N ILE A 260 -6.57 18.72 -8.17
CA ILE A 260 -6.51 17.30 -8.53
C ILE A 260 -6.17 17.17 -10.02
N GLY A 261 -4.94 16.77 -10.34
CA GLY A 261 -4.48 16.59 -11.72
C GLY A 261 -4.92 15.25 -12.33
N GLU A 262 -4.79 14.15 -11.59
CA GLU A 262 -5.11 12.81 -12.09
C GLU A 262 -5.67 11.90 -10.98
N VAL A 263 -6.67 11.08 -11.32
CA VAL A 263 -7.29 10.09 -10.42
C VAL A 263 -7.11 8.70 -11.03
N LEU A 264 -6.11 7.97 -10.54
CA LEU A 264 -5.74 6.64 -11.05
C LEU A 264 -6.78 5.56 -10.71
N LYS A 265 -7.50 5.73 -9.59
CA LYS A 265 -8.44 4.74 -9.05
C LYS A 265 -9.74 5.41 -8.65
N GLY A 266 -10.86 4.86 -9.13
CA GLY A 266 -12.20 5.33 -8.87
C GLY A 266 -12.88 4.67 -7.67
N GLU A 267 -14.12 5.09 -7.42
CA GLU A 267 -15.06 4.44 -6.51
C GLU A 267 -15.21 2.94 -6.81
N GLY A 268 -15.23 2.10 -5.78
CA GLY A 268 -15.39 0.64 -5.92
C GLY A 268 -14.13 -0.11 -6.35
N GLU A 269 -13.09 0.56 -6.84
CA GLU A 269 -11.82 -0.07 -7.17
C GLU A 269 -11.05 -0.50 -5.91
N ARG A 270 -10.30 -1.61 -6.02
CA ARG A 270 -9.42 -2.11 -4.95
C ARG A 270 -8.05 -1.45 -5.00
N VAL A 271 -7.49 -1.19 -3.83
CA VAL A 271 -6.16 -0.62 -3.63
C VAL A 271 -5.39 -1.37 -2.55
N LYS A 272 -4.08 -1.54 -2.75
CA LYS A 272 -3.14 -2.06 -1.75
C LYS A 272 -2.66 -0.95 -0.82
N LYS A 273 -2.13 -1.32 0.35
CA LYS A 273 -1.37 -0.39 1.21
C LYS A 273 -0.17 0.13 0.41
N GLY A 274 -0.02 1.45 0.33
CA GLY A 274 1.03 2.12 -0.44
C GLY A 274 0.73 2.26 -1.95
N GLU A 275 -0.44 1.87 -2.44
CA GLU A 275 -0.83 2.09 -3.84
C GLU A 275 -1.22 3.56 -4.06
N LEU A 276 -0.78 4.15 -5.18
CA LEU A 276 -1.07 5.54 -5.56
C LEU A 276 -2.50 5.66 -6.09
N VAL A 277 -3.27 6.63 -5.57
CA VAL A 277 -4.70 6.79 -5.88
C VAL A 277 -4.97 8.08 -6.65
N VAL A 278 -4.38 9.18 -6.20
CA VAL A 278 -4.56 10.53 -6.77
C VAL A 278 -3.20 11.20 -6.92
N LYS A 279 -3.01 11.92 -8.02
CA LYS A 279 -1.92 12.90 -8.20
C LYS A 279 -2.52 14.30 -8.18
N LEU A 280 -2.01 15.16 -7.32
CA LEU A 280 -2.26 16.59 -7.41
C LEU A 280 -1.41 17.19 -8.54
N ASP A 281 -1.80 18.35 -9.07
CA ASP A 281 -0.94 19.10 -9.99
C ASP A 281 0.37 19.48 -9.30
N LYS A 282 1.47 19.15 -9.96
CA LYS A 282 2.86 19.35 -9.50
C LYS A 282 3.56 20.50 -10.21
N THR A 283 2.97 21.04 -11.29
CA THR A 283 3.66 21.91 -12.25
C THR A 283 4.24 23.17 -11.60
N ASP A 284 3.52 23.80 -10.68
CA ASP A 284 4.00 24.99 -9.95
C ASP A 284 5.07 24.66 -8.90
N LEU A 285 5.02 23.48 -8.29
CA LEU A 285 6.05 23.02 -7.35
C LEU A 285 7.35 22.65 -8.08
N GLU A 286 7.26 22.07 -9.28
CA GLU A 286 8.43 21.78 -10.11
C GLU A 286 9.10 23.06 -10.63
N ARG A 287 8.32 24.08 -11.03
CA ARG A 287 8.84 25.43 -11.33
C ARG A 287 9.54 26.07 -10.12
N GLN A 288 8.94 25.99 -8.93
CA GLN A 288 9.54 26.51 -7.70
C GLN A 288 10.81 25.76 -7.31
N LEU A 289 10.85 24.44 -7.49
CA LEU A 289 12.03 23.61 -7.26
C LEU A 289 13.17 23.99 -8.22
N GLN A 290 12.86 24.16 -9.51
CA GLN A 290 13.83 24.59 -10.52
C GLN A 290 14.38 26.00 -10.22
N SER A 291 13.52 26.95 -9.82
CA SER A 291 13.95 28.27 -9.33
C SER A 291 14.88 28.14 -8.12
N GLY A 292 14.51 27.34 -7.12
CA GLY A 292 15.33 27.13 -5.93
C GLY A 292 16.70 26.51 -6.22
N VAL A 293 16.77 25.56 -7.16
CA VAL A 293 18.05 24.98 -7.63
C VAL A 293 18.91 26.03 -8.35
N ALA A 294 18.32 26.87 -9.21
CA ALA A 294 19.05 27.95 -9.87
C ALA A 294 19.53 29.04 -8.88
N GLU A 295 18.71 29.38 -7.87
CA GLU A 295 19.08 30.29 -6.78
C GLU A 295 20.28 29.76 -5.97
N ILE A 296 20.33 28.44 -5.70
CA ILE A 296 21.46 27.78 -5.02
C ILE A 296 22.70 27.80 -5.91
N ALA A 297 22.59 27.33 -7.16
CA ALA A 297 23.71 27.27 -8.09
C ALA A 297 24.37 28.64 -8.32
N ALA A 298 23.59 29.73 -8.35
CA ALA A 298 24.10 31.09 -8.43
C ALA A 298 24.90 31.52 -7.17
N VAL A 299 24.51 31.06 -5.98
CA VAL A 299 25.26 31.32 -4.74
C VAL A 299 26.51 30.45 -4.66
N ASP A 300 26.44 29.17 -5.05
CA ASP A 300 27.60 28.27 -5.07
C ASP A 300 28.63 28.69 -6.13
N ALA A 301 28.21 29.22 -7.28
CA ALA A 301 29.09 29.84 -8.27
C ALA A 301 29.83 31.07 -7.70
N GLU A 302 29.14 31.92 -6.92
CA GLU A 302 29.75 33.06 -6.23
C GLU A 302 30.74 32.60 -5.14
N ILE A 303 30.43 31.50 -4.43
CA ILE A 303 31.35 30.87 -3.47
C ILE A 303 32.57 30.26 -4.19
N LYS A 304 32.41 29.49 -5.29
CA LYS A 304 33.53 28.99 -6.13
C LYS A 304 34.36 30.20 -6.65
N ARG A 305 33.73 31.30 -7.09
CA ARG A 305 34.41 32.55 -7.55
C ARG A 305 35.26 33.19 -6.45
N LEU A 306 34.72 33.38 -5.26
CA LEU A 306 35.45 33.98 -4.13
C LEU A 306 36.56 33.06 -3.62
N LYS A 307 36.31 31.76 -3.46
CA LYS A 307 37.33 30.77 -3.06
C LYS A 307 38.52 30.73 -4.04
N ARG A 308 38.24 30.80 -5.36
CA ARG A 308 39.26 30.83 -6.43
C ARG A 308 40.14 32.09 -6.38
N GLY A 309 39.53 33.23 -6.06
CA GLY A 309 40.21 34.53 -5.98
C GLY A 309 40.83 34.96 -7.32
N ALA A 310 41.86 35.80 -7.26
CA ALA A 310 42.62 36.20 -8.46
C ALA A 310 43.29 35.00 -9.13
N THR A 311 43.29 34.96 -10.45
CA THR A 311 43.87 33.85 -11.23
C THR A 311 45.37 33.68 -10.95
N LYS A 312 45.92 32.51 -11.34
CA LYS A 312 47.37 32.28 -11.28
C LYS A 312 48.11 33.31 -12.16
N GLU A 313 47.53 33.69 -13.29
CA GLU A 313 48.13 34.62 -14.26
C GLU A 313 48.16 36.07 -13.77
N GLU A 314 47.04 36.59 -13.24
CA GLU A 314 46.98 37.95 -12.66
C GLU A 314 47.96 38.13 -11.50
N ARG A 315 48.09 37.10 -10.65
CA ARG A 315 49.07 37.11 -9.56
C ARG A 315 50.51 37.08 -10.07
N VAL A 316 50.79 36.31 -11.13
CA VAL A 316 52.11 36.26 -11.77
C VAL A 316 52.44 37.56 -12.51
N SER A 317 51.50 38.19 -13.21
CA SER A 317 51.72 39.47 -13.90
C SER A 317 51.96 40.61 -12.90
N ALA A 318 51.13 40.75 -11.87
CA ALA A 318 51.34 41.71 -10.78
C ALA A 318 52.67 41.48 -10.03
N TRP A 319 53.09 40.22 -9.83
CA TRP A 319 54.39 39.91 -9.24
C TRP A 319 55.57 40.29 -10.16
N ARG A 320 55.44 40.07 -11.48
CA ARG A 320 56.43 40.52 -12.50
C ARG A 320 56.54 42.05 -12.50
N GLU A 321 55.43 42.77 -12.44
CA GLU A 321 55.41 44.24 -12.30
C GLU A 321 56.15 44.69 -11.03
N VAL A 322 55.78 44.15 -9.85
CA VAL A 322 56.45 44.45 -8.57
C VAL A 322 57.96 44.18 -8.65
N ARG A 323 58.36 43.03 -9.20
CA ARG A 323 59.78 42.68 -9.40
C ARG A 323 60.51 43.70 -10.27
N SER A 324 59.88 44.19 -11.35
CA SER A 324 60.46 45.21 -12.23
C SER A 324 60.72 46.54 -11.49
N LYS A 325 59.74 47.05 -10.74
CA LYS A 325 59.86 48.33 -10.02
C LYS A 325 60.90 48.23 -8.89
N LEU A 326 60.97 47.09 -8.20
CA LEU A 326 61.99 46.83 -7.18
C LEU A 326 63.42 46.75 -7.74
N LEU A 327 63.61 46.22 -8.95
CA LEU A 327 64.91 46.26 -9.63
C LEU A 327 65.32 47.70 -9.97
N ALA A 328 64.40 48.55 -10.44
CA ALA A 328 64.65 49.98 -10.67
C ALA A 328 65.04 50.73 -9.39
N VAL A 329 64.38 50.43 -8.25
CA VAL A 329 64.76 50.93 -6.92
C VAL A 329 66.16 50.44 -6.52
N ARG A 330 66.47 49.15 -6.72
CA ARG A 330 67.79 48.56 -6.38
C ARG A 330 68.92 49.27 -7.14
N ILE A 331 68.75 49.48 -8.44
CA ILE A 331 69.73 50.16 -9.32
C ILE A 331 69.93 51.61 -8.86
N LYS A 332 68.84 52.38 -8.69
CA LYS A 332 68.93 53.79 -8.28
C LYS A 332 69.52 53.95 -6.87
N ARG A 333 69.17 53.07 -5.92
CA ARG A 333 69.78 53.04 -4.57
C ARG A 333 71.29 52.80 -4.63
N GLY A 334 71.75 51.95 -5.54
CA GLY A 334 73.18 51.75 -5.82
C GLY A 334 73.85 53.02 -6.35
N GLN A 335 73.23 53.69 -7.33
CA GLN A 335 73.72 54.97 -7.87
C GLN A 335 73.82 56.04 -6.78
N CYS A 336 72.77 56.28 -6.00
CA CYS A 336 72.80 57.31 -4.96
C CYS A 336 73.74 56.96 -3.79
N ARG A 337 73.96 55.67 -3.48
CA ARG A 337 75.02 55.22 -2.55
C ARG A 337 76.43 55.55 -3.10
N ARG A 338 76.64 55.47 -4.42
CA ARG A 338 77.90 55.88 -5.07
C ARG A 338 78.08 57.41 -5.02
N LEU A 339 77.05 58.19 -5.38
CA LEU A 339 77.10 59.66 -5.29
C LEU A 339 77.34 60.13 -3.84
N ARG A 340 76.72 59.51 -2.82
CA ARG A 340 76.96 59.82 -1.40
C ARG A 340 78.38 59.50 -0.91
N ARG A 341 79.19 58.75 -1.69
CA ARG A 341 80.65 58.67 -1.44
C ARG A 341 81.36 59.85 -2.09
N LEU A 342 81.14 60.09 -3.38
CA LEU A 342 81.80 61.16 -4.15
C LEU A 342 81.53 62.57 -3.58
N VAL A 343 80.32 62.86 -3.11
CA VAL A 343 79.97 64.14 -2.45
C VAL A 343 80.71 64.32 -1.13
N ARG A 344 80.99 63.24 -0.38
CA ARG A 344 81.83 63.30 0.84
C ARG A 344 83.32 63.45 0.53
N GLN A 345 83.73 63.18 -0.70
CA GLN A 345 85.09 63.40 -1.21
C GLN A 345 85.22 64.75 -1.95
N GLY A 346 84.18 65.61 -1.94
CA GLY A 346 84.17 66.92 -2.61
C GLY A 346 84.00 66.87 -4.14
N VAL A 347 84.07 65.69 -4.77
CA VAL A 347 84.14 65.52 -6.23
C VAL A 347 82.84 65.87 -6.97
N VAL A 348 81.70 65.96 -6.27
CA VAL A 348 80.37 66.19 -6.87
C VAL A 348 79.54 67.15 -6.02
N ALA A 349 78.84 68.08 -6.68
CA ALA A 349 77.95 69.03 -6.04
C ALA A 349 76.77 68.36 -5.29
N ARG A 350 76.36 68.95 -4.16
CA ARG A 350 75.30 68.41 -3.26
C ARG A 350 73.94 68.23 -3.96
N ASP A 351 73.61 69.09 -4.92
CA ASP A 351 72.32 69.02 -5.64
C ASP A 351 72.14 67.73 -6.46
N LYS A 352 73.22 67.20 -7.07
CA LYS A 352 73.18 65.90 -7.77
C LYS A 352 72.91 64.72 -6.82
N LEU A 353 73.08 64.89 -5.50
CA LEU A 353 72.63 63.92 -4.51
C LEU A 353 71.15 64.10 -4.15
N ARG A 354 70.66 65.35 -4.05
CA ARG A 354 69.25 65.68 -3.79
C ARG A 354 68.33 65.11 -4.86
N THR A 355 68.58 65.46 -6.12
CA THR A 355 67.85 64.92 -7.29
C THR A 355 67.89 63.38 -7.32
N CYS A 356 69.03 62.76 -7.01
CA CYS A 356 69.12 61.30 -6.89
C CYS A 356 68.25 60.72 -5.76
N THR A 357 68.16 61.38 -4.60
CA THR A 357 67.28 60.94 -3.50
C THR A 357 65.79 61.15 -3.80
N ASP A 358 65.44 62.20 -4.53
CA ASP A 358 64.05 62.49 -4.91
C ASP A 358 63.55 61.49 -5.97
N ASP A 359 64.37 61.20 -7.00
CA ASP A 359 64.14 60.09 -7.94
C ASP A 359 63.98 58.73 -7.21
N LEU A 360 64.79 58.50 -6.18
CA LEU A 360 64.75 57.25 -5.41
C LEU A 360 63.45 57.16 -4.61
N ARG A 361 63.00 58.27 -4.01
CA ARG A 361 61.71 58.36 -3.30
C ARG A 361 60.53 58.12 -4.23
N GLN A 362 60.54 58.71 -5.43
CA GLN A 362 59.52 58.49 -6.47
C GLN A 362 59.45 57.00 -6.87
N ARG A 363 60.61 56.37 -7.12
CA ARG A 363 60.67 54.94 -7.49
C ARG A 363 60.28 54.02 -6.33
N GLN A 364 60.56 54.42 -5.08
CA GLN A 364 60.09 53.71 -3.89
C GLN A 364 58.57 53.79 -3.73
N ALA A 365 57.95 54.95 -4.00
CA ALA A 365 56.50 55.10 -4.01
C ALA A 365 55.83 54.21 -5.07
N ALA A 366 56.29 54.27 -6.33
CA ALA A 366 55.78 53.41 -7.41
C ALA A 366 55.99 51.90 -7.16
N ALA A 367 57.03 51.52 -6.41
CA ALA A 367 57.22 50.13 -5.98
C ALA A 367 56.34 49.73 -4.78
N ALA A 368 55.91 50.68 -3.94
CA ALA A 368 54.97 50.45 -2.84
C ALA A 368 53.52 50.34 -3.35
N GLU A 369 53.14 51.18 -4.31
CA GLU A 369 51.87 51.15 -5.03
C GLU A 369 51.58 49.77 -5.65
N GLN A 370 52.51 49.25 -6.46
CA GLN A 370 52.33 47.92 -7.08
C GLN A 370 52.38 46.77 -6.07
N ARG A 371 53.06 46.96 -4.93
CA ARG A 371 52.97 46.01 -3.80
C ARG A 371 51.60 46.04 -3.13
N ALA A 372 50.98 47.21 -2.99
CA ALA A 372 49.62 47.32 -2.50
C ALA A 372 48.63 46.63 -3.45
N ARG A 373 48.74 46.87 -4.78
CA ARG A 373 47.97 46.17 -5.82
C ARG A 373 48.11 44.64 -5.71
N LEU A 374 49.34 44.13 -5.61
CA LEU A 374 49.58 42.69 -5.40
C LEU A 374 48.99 42.19 -4.07
N SER A 375 49.07 42.98 -2.98
CA SER A 375 48.53 42.57 -1.68
C SER A 375 47.01 42.39 -1.69
N VAL A 376 46.29 43.19 -2.47
CA VAL A 376 44.83 43.01 -2.69
C VAL A 376 44.57 41.71 -3.46
N LEU A 377 45.29 41.45 -4.55
CA LEU A 377 45.17 40.22 -5.34
C LEU A 377 45.59 38.94 -4.60
N THR A 378 46.33 39.06 -3.49
CA THR A 378 46.74 37.93 -2.63
C THR A 378 45.99 37.87 -1.30
N LYS A 379 45.09 38.82 -1.01
CA LYS A 379 44.25 38.77 0.19
C LYS A 379 43.28 37.60 0.05
N LYS A 380 43.24 36.70 1.05
CA LYS A 380 42.20 35.66 1.11
C LYS A 380 40.82 36.32 1.30
N PRO A 381 39.72 35.69 0.84
CA PRO A 381 38.36 36.15 1.13
C PRO A 381 38.13 36.33 2.64
N SER A 382 37.24 37.23 3.04
CA SER A 382 36.88 37.32 4.46
C SER A 382 36.16 36.05 4.89
N PRO A 383 36.47 35.46 6.07
CA PRO A 383 35.68 34.38 6.61
C PRO A 383 34.23 34.81 6.88
N GLU A 384 34.00 36.10 7.14
CA GLU A 384 32.67 36.68 7.34
C GLU A 384 31.85 36.71 6.04
N GLU A 385 32.45 37.10 4.92
CA GLU A 385 31.82 37.09 3.59
C GLU A 385 31.45 35.67 3.15
N LEU A 386 32.37 34.72 3.36
CA LEU A 386 32.12 33.30 3.07
C LEU A 386 31.05 32.71 3.99
N ALA A 387 31.03 33.07 5.28
CA ALA A 387 29.99 32.61 6.22
C ALA A 387 28.61 33.17 5.88
N GLN A 388 28.51 34.43 5.45
CA GLN A 388 27.26 35.03 4.99
C GLN A 388 26.71 34.32 3.74
N LEU A 389 27.57 33.99 2.77
CA LEU A 389 27.16 33.25 1.58
C LEU A 389 26.81 31.79 1.87
N ALA A 390 27.54 31.12 2.77
CA ALA A 390 27.20 29.78 3.24
C ALA A 390 25.82 29.77 3.93
N ALA A 391 25.58 30.68 4.87
CA ALA A 391 24.27 30.82 5.52
C ALA A 391 23.13 31.13 4.53
N LYS A 392 23.40 31.93 3.48
CA LYS A 392 22.45 32.18 2.39
C LYS A 392 22.17 30.90 1.59
N ARG A 393 23.20 30.13 1.22
CA ARG A 393 23.07 28.83 0.54
C ARG A 393 22.23 27.88 1.38
N ASP A 394 22.53 27.75 2.67
CA ASP A 394 21.88 26.80 3.57
C ASP A 394 20.40 27.15 3.79
N ALA A 395 20.05 28.44 3.87
CA ALA A 395 18.67 28.90 3.86
C ALA A 395 17.92 28.55 2.55
N LEU A 396 18.60 28.65 1.39
CA LEU A 396 18.04 28.24 0.10
C LEU A 396 17.91 26.71 -0.02
N VAL A 397 18.84 25.93 0.53
CA VAL A 397 18.75 24.45 0.61
C VAL A 397 17.57 24.03 1.50
N ALA A 398 17.34 24.71 2.63
CA ALA A 398 16.17 24.49 3.47
C ALA A 398 14.85 24.82 2.73
N LYS A 399 14.81 25.93 1.98
CA LYS A 399 13.69 26.28 1.08
C LYS A 399 13.47 25.21 0.01
N ARG A 400 14.54 24.69 -0.62
CA ARG A 400 14.49 23.62 -1.62
C ARG A 400 13.88 22.35 -1.05
N ARG A 401 14.37 21.88 0.11
CA ARG A 401 13.85 20.70 0.82
C ARG A 401 12.37 20.83 1.17
N LEU A 402 11.92 22.02 1.58
CA LEU A 402 10.49 22.28 1.84
C LEU A 402 9.63 22.10 0.59
N VAL A 403 10.11 22.55 -0.58
CA VAL A 403 9.41 22.34 -1.87
C VAL A 403 9.49 20.88 -2.32
N GLU A 404 10.61 20.18 -2.09
CA GLU A 404 10.72 18.72 -2.34
C GLU A 404 9.72 17.91 -1.49
N ASP A 405 9.55 18.25 -0.21
CA ASP A 405 8.61 17.56 0.68
C ASP A 405 7.14 17.91 0.35
N GLN A 406 6.87 19.12 -0.15
CA GLN A 406 5.58 19.46 -0.76
C GLN A 406 5.35 18.68 -2.06
N LEU A 407 6.36 18.52 -2.91
CA LEU A 407 6.27 17.78 -4.17
C LEU A 407 5.98 16.29 -3.92
N LYS A 408 6.60 15.68 -2.92
CA LYS A 408 6.24 14.33 -2.43
C LYS A 408 4.77 14.27 -1.97
N GLY A 409 4.30 15.34 -1.34
CA GLY A 409 2.89 15.53 -0.93
C GLY A 409 1.86 15.62 -2.06
N THR A 410 2.28 15.78 -3.32
CA THR A 410 1.36 15.71 -4.49
C THR A 410 0.86 14.29 -4.77
N MET A 411 1.61 13.26 -4.35
CA MET A 411 1.32 11.85 -4.61
C MET A 411 0.54 11.27 -3.43
N VAL A 412 -0.75 10.99 -3.61
CA VAL A 412 -1.63 10.57 -2.50
C VAL A 412 -1.88 9.05 -2.54
N TYR A 413 -1.26 8.36 -1.59
CA TYR A 413 -1.26 6.90 -1.45
C TYR A 413 -2.32 6.37 -0.48
N SER A 414 -2.74 5.12 -0.64
CA SER A 414 -3.63 4.45 0.32
C SER A 414 -2.89 3.97 1.58
N PRO A 415 -3.34 4.31 2.81
CA PRO A 415 -2.68 3.88 4.05
C PRO A 415 -2.98 2.43 4.47
N ILE A 416 -3.93 1.75 3.81
CA ILE A 416 -4.36 0.37 4.07
C ILE A 416 -4.69 -0.35 2.75
N GLU A 417 -4.77 -1.69 2.75
CA GLU A 417 -5.51 -2.37 1.68
C GLU A 417 -7.01 -2.12 1.88
N GLY A 418 -7.76 -1.97 0.79
CA GLY A 418 -9.21 -1.93 0.82
C GLY A 418 -9.85 -1.65 -0.53
N THR A 419 -11.06 -1.10 -0.47
CA THR A 419 -11.80 -0.56 -1.60
C THR A 419 -12.08 0.93 -1.35
N ILE A 420 -12.05 1.75 -2.39
CA ILE A 420 -12.39 3.18 -2.31
C ILE A 420 -13.91 3.34 -2.17
N VAL A 421 -14.36 4.02 -1.12
CA VAL A 421 -15.79 4.22 -0.79
C VAL A 421 -16.28 5.63 -1.13
N THR A 422 -15.37 6.57 -1.39
CA THR A 422 -15.73 7.95 -1.75
C THR A 422 -16.42 8.00 -3.10
N ARG A 423 -17.67 8.47 -3.09
CA ARG A 423 -18.49 8.61 -4.29
C ARG A 423 -17.86 9.55 -5.30
N LYS A 424 -18.00 9.22 -6.59
CA LYS A 424 -17.70 10.14 -7.71
C LYS A 424 -16.27 10.71 -7.70
N LEU A 425 -15.28 9.99 -7.15
CA LEU A 425 -13.90 10.51 -6.99
C LEU A 425 -13.27 11.00 -8.32
N LYS A 426 -13.59 10.34 -9.45
CA LYS A 426 -13.14 10.74 -10.80
C LYS A 426 -13.81 12.05 -11.30
N GLU A 427 -14.96 12.45 -10.77
CA GLU A 427 -15.59 13.75 -11.06
C GLU A 427 -14.93 14.91 -10.31
N ARG A 428 -14.04 14.63 -9.33
CA ARG A 428 -13.26 15.66 -8.64
C ARG A 428 -12.01 16.13 -9.42
N LEU A 429 -11.74 15.58 -10.61
CA LEU A 429 -10.65 16.05 -11.49
C LEU A 429 -10.74 17.57 -11.71
N GLY A 430 -9.61 18.27 -11.66
CA GLY A 430 -9.53 19.73 -11.77
C GLY A 430 -10.04 20.50 -10.54
N SER A 431 -10.70 19.87 -9.55
CA SER A 431 -11.13 20.57 -8.34
C SER A 431 -9.95 20.91 -7.43
N ARG A 432 -10.05 22.06 -6.73
CA ARG A 432 -9.10 22.43 -5.68
C ARG A 432 -9.44 21.74 -4.37
N VAL A 433 -8.44 21.20 -3.70
CA VAL A 433 -8.54 20.58 -2.38
C VAL A 433 -7.63 21.26 -1.36
N GLN A 434 -8.05 21.25 -0.10
CA GLN A 434 -7.32 21.87 1.01
C GLN A 434 -6.63 20.85 1.91
N LYS A 435 -5.51 21.24 2.51
CA LYS A 435 -4.76 20.45 3.48
C LYS A 435 -5.65 19.99 4.63
N GLY A 436 -5.73 18.69 4.85
CA GLY A 436 -6.59 18.10 5.90
C GLY A 436 -8.06 17.89 5.52
N GLU A 437 -8.49 18.30 4.33
CA GLU A 437 -9.79 17.93 3.74
C GLU A 437 -9.82 16.42 3.43
N THR A 438 -10.97 15.75 3.54
CA THR A 438 -11.09 14.35 3.10
C THR A 438 -11.12 14.26 1.57
N LEU A 439 -10.03 13.77 0.98
CA LEU A 439 -9.89 13.58 -0.46
C LEU A 439 -10.65 12.33 -0.92
N PHE A 440 -10.33 11.19 -0.29
CA PHE A 440 -11.00 9.91 -0.50
C PHE A 440 -10.95 9.05 0.78
N GLU A 441 -11.79 8.02 0.87
CA GLU A 441 -11.84 7.07 1.97
C GLU A 441 -11.65 5.65 1.48
N VAL A 442 -10.84 4.88 2.21
CA VAL A 442 -10.57 3.45 1.94
C VAL A 442 -11.18 2.63 3.06
N ALA A 443 -11.86 1.54 2.69
CA ALA A 443 -12.44 0.58 3.60
C ALA A 443 -11.88 -0.83 3.37
N ASP A 444 -11.43 -1.47 4.45
CA ASP A 444 -11.16 -2.90 4.46
C ASP A 444 -12.50 -3.65 4.59
N SER A 445 -12.87 -4.38 3.55
CA SER A 445 -14.08 -5.20 3.49
C SER A 445 -13.84 -6.69 3.79
N SER A 446 -12.62 -7.10 4.16
CA SER A 446 -12.32 -8.49 4.52
C SER A 446 -13.09 -8.98 5.76
N THR A 447 -13.38 -8.05 6.68
CA THR A 447 -14.20 -8.26 7.87
C THR A 447 -15.21 -7.10 7.99
N MET A 448 -16.45 -7.46 8.28
CA MET A 448 -17.56 -6.51 8.40
C MET A 448 -18.08 -6.52 9.83
N ASP A 449 -18.24 -5.33 10.41
CA ASP A 449 -18.93 -5.13 11.67
C ASP A 449 -20.39 -4.75 11.36
N VAL A 450 -21.30 -5.65 11.70
CA VAL A 450 -22.75 -5.53 11.52
C VAL A 450 -23.32 -4.73 12.68
N GLU A 451 -23.90 -3.57 12.38
CA GLU A 451 -24.59 -2.70 13.34
C GLU A 451 -26.08 -3.08 13.34
N VAL A 452 -26.49 -3.88 14.33
CA VAL A 452 -27.87 -4.36 14.51
C VAL A 452 -28.65 -3.39 15.40
N LYS A 453 -29.83 -2.96 14.96
CA LYS A 453 -30.71 -2.05 15.72
C LYS A 453 -31.63 -2.84 16.66
N VAL A 454 -31.10 -3.23 17.81
CA VAL A 454 -31.82 -4.01 18.82
C VAL A 454 -32.72 -3.09 19.64
N ALA A 455 -34.02 -3.39 19.71
CA ALA A 455 -34.95 -2.63 20.54
C ALA A 455 -34.57 -2.71 22.03
N GLU A 456 -34.80 -1.64 22.80
CA GLU A 456 -34.57 -1.62 24.27
C GLU A 456 -35.31 -2.78 24.98
N GLU A 457 -36.38 -3.29 24.36
CA GLU A 457 -37.18 -4.43 24.82
C GLU A 457 -36.46 -5.78 24.80
N ASP A 458 -35.47 -5.98 23.92
CA ASP A 458 -34.82 -7.27 23.65
C ASP A 458 -33.36 -7.34 24.13
N LEU A 459 -32.96 -6.41 25.01
CA LEU A 459 -31.63 -6.40 25.63
C LEU A 459 -31.44 -7.43 26.75
N ASP A 460 -32.51 -7.85 27.43
CA ASP A 460 -32.48 -8.84 28.52
C ASP A 460 -31.94 -10.21 28.07
N ILE A 461 -32.10 -10.51 26.78
CA ILE A 461 -31.77 -11.79 26.15
C ILE A 461 -30.46 -11.74 25.35
N ILE A 462 -29.93 -10.55 25.03
CA ILE A 462 -28.73 -10.38 24.18
C ILE A 462 -27.47 -10.18 25.02
N LYS A 463 -26.43 -10.96 24.71
CA LYS A 463 -25.15 -11.00 25.44
C LYS A 463 -23.97 -11.09 24.47
N VAL A 464 -22.84 -10.50 24.86
CA VAL A 464 -21.59 -10.57 24.09
C VAL A 464 -21.15 -12.04 23.93
N GLY A 465 -20.66 -12.39 22.74
CA GLY A 465 -20.25 -13.75 22.38
C GLY A 465 -21.33 -14.63 21.75
N GLN A 466 -22.61 -14.26 21.82
CA GLN A 466 -23.70 -14.98 21.15
C GLN A 466 -23.50 -15.06 19.62
N PRO A 467 -23.94 -16.16 18.98
CA PRO A 467 -23.94 -16.25 17.52
C PRO A 467 -25.00 -15.33 16.92
N VAL A 468 -24.74 -14.90 15.69
CA VAL A 468 -25.65 -14.06 14.90
C VAL A 468 -25.71 -14.59 13.48
N GLU A 469 -26.92 -14.83 12.97
CA GLU A 469 -27.18 -15.14 11.56
C GLU A 469 -27.63 -13.87 10.85
N LEU A 470 -26.87 -13.41 9.86
CA LEU A 470 -27.18 -12.27 9.01
C LEU A 470 -27.73 -12.75 7.66
N LYS A 471 -28.88 -12.21 7.23
CA LYS A 471 -29.32 -12.26 5.83
C LYS A 471 -29.38 -10.84 5.25
N VAL A 472 -28.75 -10.63 4.11
CA VAL A 472 -28.57 -9.30 3.49
C VAL A 472 -29.62 -9.09 2.41
N THR A 473 -30.24 -7.91 2.33
CA THR A 473 -31.37 -7.66 1.44
C THR A 473 -31.06 -7.94 -0.04
N SER A 474 -29.80 -7.72 -0.46
CA SER A 474 -29.35 -8.01 -1.83
C SER A 474 -28.96 -9.47 -2.11
N MET A 475 -28.97 -10.35 -1.09
CA MET A 475 -28.66 -11.79 -1.22
C MET A 475 -29.47 -12.66 -0.23
N PRO A 476 -30.82 -12.78 -0.39
CA PRO A 476 -31.68 -13.50 0.56
C PRO A 476 -31.32 -14.99 0.73
N GLU A 477 -30.83 -15.61 -0.35
CA GLU A 477 -30.37 -17.01 -0.41
C GLU A 477 -29.17 -17.32 0.49
N ARG A 478 -28.42 -16.31 0.93
CA ARG A 478 -27.17 -16.51 1.67
C ARG A 478 -27.25 -15.94 3.07
N SER A 479 -27.22 -16.81 4.06
CA SER A 479 -26.88 -16.40 5.42
C SER A 479 -25.37 -16.31 5.63
N PHE A 480 -24.99 -15.38 6.50
CA PHE A 480 -23.62 -15.14 6.93
C PHE A 480 -23.59 -15.21 8.46
N THR A 481 -22.75 -16.08 9.02
CA THR A 481 -22.65 -16.24 10.47
C THR A 481 -21.58 -15.32 11.07
N GLY A 482 -21.88 -14.76 12.25
CA GLY A 482 -20.99 -13.93 13.04
C GLY A 482 -21.19 -14.12 14.54
N LYS A 483 -20.56 -13.27 15.34
CA LYS A 483 -20.75 -13.23 16.81
C LYS A 483 -20.90 -11.80 17.31
N VAL A 484 -21.70 -11.59 18.36
CA VAL A 484 -21.80 -10.30 19.07
C VAL A 484 -20.44 -9.97 19.70
N VAL A 485 -19.87 -8.82 19.34
CA VAL A 485 -18.58 -8.32 19.87
C VAL A 485 -18.80 -7.25 20.93
N ALA A 486 -19.77 -6.35 20.73
CA ALA A 486 -20.05 -5.28 21.67
C ALA A 486 -21.52 -4.83 21.61
N ILE A 487 -22.03 -4.28 22.71
CA ILE A 487 -23.34 -3.62 22.80
C ILE A 487 -23.05 -2.13 23.08
N ALA A 488 -23.63 -1.21 22.31
CA ALA A 488 -23.42 0.21 22.53
C ALA A 488 -24.02 0.66 23.87
N ALA A 489 -23.23 1.34 24.70
CA ALA A 489 -23.68 1.87 26.00
C ALA A 489 -24.63 3.08 25.89
N LYS A 490 -24.90 3.58 24.68
CA LYS A 490 -25.78 4.71 24.41
C LYS A 490 -27.05 4.21 23.70
N VAL A 491 -28.21 4.58 24.26
CA VAL A 491 -29.52 4.43 23.61
C VAL A 491 -29.66 5.46 22.50
N GLU A 492 -30.13 5.03 21.33
CA GLU A 492 -30.53 5.89 20.22
C GLU A 492 -32.04 5.84 20.02
N VAL A 493 -32.60 6.92 19.46
CA VAL A 493 -34.03 7.01 19.12
C VAL A 493 -34.13 7.02 17.61
N ASP A 494 -34.97 6.15 17.06
CA ASP A 494 -35.28 6.21 15.63
C ASP A 494 -36.14 7.43 15.33
N SER A 495 -35.64 8.31 14.46
CA SER A 495 -36.36 9.51 14.01
C SER A 495 -37.71 9.19 13.36
N THR A 496 -37.83 8.01 12.76
CA THR A 496 -39.02 7.61 11.98
C THR A 496 -40.06 6.93 12.88
N THR A 497 -39.69 5.86 13.60
CA THR A 497 -40.64 5.11 14.44
C THR A 497 -40.75 5.61 15.88
N LYS A 498 -39.91 6.56 16.31
CA LYS A 498 -39.76 7.06 17.70
C LYS A 498 -39.40 5.97 18.73
N LYS A 499 -39.06 4.75 18.28
CA LYS A 499 -38.65 3.65 19.15
C LYS A 499 -37.20 3.83 19.62
N ARG A 500 -36.91 3.36 20.83
CA ARG A 500 -35.56 3.31 21.40
C ARG A 500 -34.88 2.00 21.01
N TYR A 501 -33.65 2.12 20.53
CA TYR A 501 -32.81 0.98 20.16
C TYR A 501 -31.36 1.21 20.59
N LEU A 502 -30.61 0.13 20.73
CA LEU A 502 -29.16 0.16 20.94
C LEU A 502 -28.49 -0.53 19.75
N VAL A 503 -27.32 -0.02 19.37
CA VAL A 503 -26.53 -0.62 18.30
C VAL A 503 -25.73 -1.79 18.88
N VAL A 504 -26.10 -3.02 18.51
CA VAL A 504 -25.32 -4.21 18.83
C VAL A 504 -24.37 -4.50 17.66
N ARG A 505 -23.06 -4.45 17.94
CA ARG A 505 -22.01 -4.69 16.96
C ARG A 505 -21.59 -6.15 16.95
N SER A 506 -21.79 -6.80 15.82
CA SER A 506 -21.47 -8.21 15.60
C SER A 506 -20.48 -8.36 14.44
N ARG A 507 -19.47 -9.21 14.55
CA ARG A 507 -18.44 -9.35 13.50
C ARG A 507 -18.72 -10.55 12.59
N VAL A 508 -18.67 -10.30 11.28
CA VAL A 508 -18.86 -11.29 10.20
C VAL A 508 -17.60 -11.31 9.33
N SER A 509 -17.16 -12.52 8.98
CA SER A 509 -16.03 -12.73 8.06
C SER A 509 -16.50 -12.66 6.61
N ASN A 510 -15.80 -11.90 5.76
CA ASN A 510 -16.16 -11.65 4.37
C ASN A 510 -14.99 -11.98 3.41
N PRO A 511 -14.44 -13.21 3.43
CA PRO A 511 -13.23 -13.54 2.67
C PRO A 511 -13.43 -13.44 1.15
N LYS A 512 -14.65 -13.75 0.67
CA LYS A 512 -15.06 -13.61 -0.74
C LYS A 512 -15.43 -12.16 -1.12
N ARG A 513 -15.33 -11.20 -0.19
CA ARG A 513 -15.65 -9.77 -0.34
C ARG A 513 -16.98 -9.46 -1.05
N LEU A 514 -17.98 -10.30 -0.80
CA LEU A 514 -19.34 -10.18 -1.36
C LEU A 514 -20.13 -9.08 -0.66
N LEU A 515 -19.96 -8.96 0.66
CA LEU A 515 -20.57 -7.90 1.45
C LEU A 515 -19.87 -6.57 1.16
N ARG A 516 -20.64 -5.53 0.86
CA ARG A 516 -20.17 -4.16 0.63
C ARG A 516 -20.47 -3.28 1.86
N PRO A 517 -19.72 -2.17 2.06
CA PRO A 517 -20.09 -1.14 3.03
C PRO A 517 -21.51 -0.63 2.83
N ASP A 518 -22.15 -0.28 3.94
CA ASP A 518 -23.43 0.43 4.05
C ASP A 518 -24.64 -0.33 3.41
N MET A 519 -24.50 -1.65 3.18
CA MET A 519 -25.61 -2.54 2.85
C MET A 519 -26.55 -2.76 4.06
N THR A 520 -27.82 -3.03 3.79
CA THR A 520 -28.85 -3.39 4.77
C THR A 520 -29.18 -4.88 4.76
N GLY A 521 -29.72 -5.36 5.88
CA GLY A 521 -30.19 -6.73 6.04
C GLY A 521 -30.95 -6.94 7.35
N VAL A 522 -31.35 -8.18 7.60
CA VAL A 522 -31.94 -8.62 8.87
C VAL A 522 -30.96 -9.53 9.58
N ALA A 523 -30.68 -9.23 10.85
CA ALA A 523 -29.89 -10.07 11.73
C ALA A 523 -30.80 -10.82 12.71
N ARG A 524 -30.53 -12.11 12.90
CA ARG A 524 -31.09 -12.96 13.94
C ARG A 524 -30.02 -13.18 15.01
N ILE A 525 -30.28 -12.75 16.24
CA ILE A 525 -29.40 -12.95 17.39
C ILE A 525 -30.03 -14.00 18.32
N ASP A 526 -29.27 -15.04 18.67
CA ASP A 526 -29.78 -16.14 19.50
C ASP A 526 -29.60 -15.85 21.00
N GLY A 527 -30.72 -15.58 21.67
CA GLY A 527 -30.82 -15.32 23.12
C GLY A 527 -30.64 -16.57 24.01
N GLY A 528 -30.36 -17.73 23.42
CA GLY A 528 -30.18 -19.01 24.11
C GLY A 528 -31.44 -19.86 24.21
N LYS A 529 -31.34 -20.99 24.91
CA LYS A 529 -32.47 -21.89 25.18
C LYS A 529 -33.28 -21.35 26.36
N THR A 530 -34.59 -21.22 26.18
CA THR A 530 -35.55 -20.91 27.26
C THR A 530 -36.80 -21.78 27.11
N THR A 531 -37.70 -21.69 28.06
CA THR A 531 -38.94 -22.45 28.09
C THR A 531 -40.04 -21.77 27.27
N LEU A 532 -40.86 -22.53 26.52
CA LEU A 532 -41.96 -21.98 25.69
C LEU A 532 -42.95 -21.13 26.53
N LEU A 533 -43.26 -21.58 27.75
CA LEU A 533 -44.04 -20.83 28.73
C LEU A 533 -43.45 -19.45 29.04
N TYR A 534 -42.13 -19.35 29.23
CA TYR A 534 -41.45 -18.07 29.47
C TYR A 534 -41.56 -17.13 28.26
N GLN A 535 -41.42 -17.66 27.04
CA GLN A 535 -41.54 -16.85 25.82
C GLN A 535 -42.93 -16.19 25.68
N ILE A 536 -44.01 -16.93 25.98
CA ILE A 536 -45.38 -16.41 25.98
C ILE A 536 -45.55 -15.36 27.10
N LEU A 537 -45.15 -15.69 28.32
CA LEU A 537 -45.35 -14.82 29.49
C LEU A 537 -44.35 -13.64 29.58
N ARG A 538 -43.26 -13.61 28.79
CA ARG A 538 -42.20 -12.57 28.87
C ARG A 538 -42.74 -11.14 28.82
N ARG A 539 -43.71 -10.85 27.94
CA ARG A 539 -44.37 -9.53 27.89
C ARG A 539 -45.11 -9.22 29.19
N VAL A 540 -45.92 -10.17 29.69
CA VAL A 540 -46.72 -10.01 30.91
C VAL A 540 -45.82 -9.87 32.14
N ILE A 541 -44.83 -10.74 32.29
CA ILE A 541 -43.83 -10.71 33.38
C ILE A 541 -43.06 -9.38 33.37
N ARG A 542 -42.67 -8.87 32.19
CA ARG A 542 -41.97 -7.59 32.08
C ARG A 542 -42.86 -6.40 32.43
N THR A 543 -44.11 -6.36 31.98
CA THR A 543 -45.08 -5.31 32.39
C THR A 543 -45.35 -5.35 33.90
N ILE A 544 -45.49 -6.55 34.49
CA ILE A 544 -45.63 -6.71 35.94
C ILE A 544 -44.37 -6.19 36.67
N ARG A 545 -43.16 -6.59 36.25
CA ARG A 545 -41.91 -6.12 36.87
C ARG A 545 -41.67 -4.61 36.73
N LEU A 546 -42.15 -3.98 35.65
CA LEU A 546 -42.05 -2.53 35.45
C LEU A 546 -43.06 -1.73 36.28
N ASN A 547 -44.25 -2.29 36.52
CA ASN A 547 -45.32 -1.63 37.29
C ASN A 547 -45.27 -1.96 38.79
N CYS A 548 -44.70 -3.11 39.18
CA CYS A 548 -44.55 -3.56 40.55
C CYS A 548 -43.12 -3.34 41.07
N VAL A 549 -42.58 -2.14 40.86
CA VAL A 549 -41.37 -1.68 41.55
C VAL A 549 -41.76 -1.35 43.00
N LEU A 550 -41.39 -2.25 43.91
CA LEU A 550 -41.63 -2.25 45.35
C LEU A 550 -40.33 -2.63 46.08
#